data_AF-A0A7G9GXJ9-F1
#
_entry.id   AF-A0A7G9GXJ9-F1
#
_cell.length_a   1.000
_cell.length_b   1.000
_cell.length_c   1.000
_cell.angle_alpha   90.00
_cell.angle_beta   90.00
_cell.angle_gamma   90.00
#
_symmetry.space_group_name_H-M   'P 1'
#
loop_
_entity.id
_entity.type
_entity.pdbx_description
1 polymer ?
#
loop_
_entity_poly.entity_id
_entity_poly.type
_entity_poly.pdbx_seq_one_letter_code
_entity_poly.pdbx_strand_id
1 'polypeptide(L)'
;MIHIYDSNGNLKDSLNYTKEEFLPSWYEKFVPGDYVSDVKFEHPVAGEGIVREMTREEMLAAGMEIQLNPGEVVKGNKIILVEKPNVKPYWNWDNESHSWIYDSQKEKVDYFKQIDEIKEKRLEYGFDYNGHRQCCRDKDIGFMVSSIVSLQIAKALNKDKKITWYFEDDHGESYDLTGMMVLFLYGSTFVQSVFDTENHFKTSEIVELTDELFEEKRKEIHKQLVG
;
A
#
# COMPACT_ATOMS: atom_id res chain seq x y z
N MET A 1 22.39 35.60 0.98
CA MET A 1 21.68 36.53 1.89
C MET A 1 22.04 36.12 3.31
N ILE A 2 22.37 37.07 4.17
CA ILE A 2 22.69 36.86 5.57
C ILE A 2 21.64 37.53 6.46
N HIS A 3 21.55 37.06 7.69
CA HIS A 3 20.64 37.51 8.72
C HIS A 3 21.47 37.87 9.96
N ILE A 4 21.27 39.08 10.48
CA ILE A 4 22.01 39.63 11.62
C ILE A 4 21.09 39.60 12.84
N TYR A 5 21.57 38.99 13.93
CA TYR A 5 20.84 38.85 15.18
C TYR A 5 21.56 39.60 16.31
N ASP A 6 20.80 40.15 17.26
CA ASP A 6 21.35 40.77 18.46
C ASP A 6 21.87 39.75 19.48
N SER A 7 22.52 40.23 20.56
CA SER A 7 23.04 39.37 21.63
C SER A 7 21.96 38.57 22.36
N ASN A 8 20.69 38.94 22.25
CA ASN A 8 19.54 38.26 22.82
C ASN A 8 18.85 37.32 21.81
N GLY A 9 19.34 37.24 20.57
CA GLY A 9 18.79 36.42 19.50
C GLY A 9 17.71 37.10 18.65
N ASN A 10 17.38 38.38 18.86
CA ASN A 10 16.39 39.06 18.03
C ASN A 10 16.96 39.41 16.65
N LEU A 11 16.20 39.17 15.59
CA LEU A 11 16.59 39.55 14.23
C LEU A 11 16.67 41.08 14.10
N LYS A 12 17.84 41.60 13.74
CA LYS A 12 18.06 43.02 13.46
C LYS A 12 17.78 43.37 12.01
N ASP A 13 18.37 42.62 11.08
CA ASP A 13 18.31 42.93 9.65
C ASP A 13 18.64 41.70 8.78
N SER A 14 18.34 41.77 7.49
CA SER A 14 18.69 40.77 6.47
C SER A 14 19.35 41.45 5.28
N LEU A 15 20.61 41.11 5.01
CA LEU A 15 21.43 41.76 3.99
C LEU A 15 21.74 40.81 2.84
N ASN A 16 21.76 41.31 1.61
CA ASN A 16 22.03 40.50 0.42
C ASN A 16 23.53 40.27 0.17
N TYR A 17 24.23 39.74 1.17
CA TYR A 17 25.62 39.29 1.09
C TYR A 17 25.70 37.78 1.31
N THR A 18 26.85 37.19 0.99
CA THR A 18 27.24 35.88 1.52
C THR A 18 27.97 36.06 2.86
N LYS A 19 28.09 34.97 3.64
CA LYS A 19 28.76 35.01 4.93
C LYS A 19 30.28 35.24 4.78
N GLU A 20 30.89 34.77 3.68
CA GLU A 20 32.31 35.02 3.41
C GLU A 20 32.59 36.47 3.00
N GLU A 21 31.67 37.12 2.30
CA GLU A 21 31.84 38.49 1.83
C GLU A 21 31.59 39.54 2.92
N PHE A 22 30.76 39.21 3.92
CA PHE A 22 30.34 40.17 4.92
C PHE A 22 31.47 40.55 5.89
N LEU A 23 31.79 41.84 5.96
CA LEU A 23 32.63 42.41 7.01
C LEU A 23 31.78 43.20 8.02
N PRO A 24 31.94 42.97 9.34
CA PRO A 24 31.22 43.70 10.39
C PRO A 24 31.28 45.23 10.25
N SER A 25 32.41 45.76 9.78
CA SER A 25 32.63 47.20 9.57
C SER A 25 31.71 47.82 8.51
N TRP A 26 31.10 47.02 7.64
CA TRP A 26 30.19 47.50 6.59
C TRP A 26 28.76 47.71 7.08
N TYR A 27 28.43 47.22 8.28
CA TYR A 27 27.13 47.40 8.89
C TYR A 27 27.27 48.25 10.15
N GLU A 28 26.95 49.55 10.06
CA GLU A 28 27.16 50.52 11.15
C GLU A 28 26.46 50.14 12.47
N LYS A 29 25.34 49.39 12.38
CA LYS A 29 24.58 48.92 13.55
C LYS A 29 25.12 47.60 14.13
N PHE A 30 26.15 47.01 13.51
CA PHE A 30 26.80 45.82 14.02
C PHE A 30 27.53 46.16 15.31
N VAL A 31 27.20 45.48 16.39
CA VAL A 31 27.89 45.66 17.68
C VAL A 31 28.59 44.37 18.10
N PRO A 32 29.70 44.46 18.87
CA PRO A 32 30.34 43.27 19.42
C PRO A 32 29.33 42.42 20.21
N GLY A 33 29.21 41.14 19.84
CA GLY A 33 28.22 40.22 20.40
C GLY A 33 27.02 39.93 19.51
N ASP A 34 26.86 40.65 18.38
CA ASP A 34 25.89 40.29 17.35
C ASP A 34 26.31 39.01 16.61
N TYR A 35 25.31 38.28 16.10
CA TYR A 35 25.51 37.04 15.37
C TYR A 35 25.14 37.19 13.89
N VAL A 36 25.84 36.45 13.03
CA VAL A 36 25.58 36.40 11.59
C VAL A 36 25.29 34.96 11.17
N SER A 37 24.14 34.76 10.55
CA SER A 37 23.70 33.49 9.98
C SER A 37 23.38 33.66 8.50
N ASP A 38 23.66 32.65 7.71
CA ASP A 38 23.18 32.49 6.33
C ASP A 38 21.75 31.91 6.27
N VAL A 39 21.23 31.45 7.41
CA VAL A 39 19.88 30.92 7.59
C VAL A 39 19.04 31.88 8.43
N LYS A 40 17.79 32.12 8.01
CA LYS A 40 16.80 32.83 8.81
C LYS A 40 16.08 31.87 9.75
N PHE A 41 16.21 32.11 11.04
CA PHE A 41 15.49 31.42 12.11
C PHE A 41 14.12 32.05 12.39
N GLU A 42 13.12 31.23 12.70
CA GLU A 42 11.76 31.66 13.06
C GLU A 42 11.66 31.99 14.56
N HIS A 43 12.19 31.11 15.41
CA HIS A 43 12.34 31.25 16.85
C HIS A 43 13.83 31.18 17.22
N PRO A 44 14.60 32.26 16.96
CA PRO A 44 16.02 32.29 17.24
C PRO A 44 16.31 32.25 18.75
N VAL A 45 17.39 31.57 19.11
CA VAL A 45 18.02 31.62 20.44
C VAL A 45 19.51 31.88 20.30
N ALA A 46 20.02 32.82 21.09
CA ALA A 46 21.44 33.16 21.15
C ALA A 46 22.05 32.68 22.47
N GLY A 47 23.18 31.99 22.40
CA GLY A 47 23.89 31.46 23.56
C GLY A 47 25.20 30.80 23.17
N GLU A 48 26.18 30.77 24.09
CA GLU A 48 27.48 30.10 23.88
C GLU A 48 28.24 30.56 22.61
N GLY A 49 28.04 31.81 22.18
CA GLY A 49 28.72 32.34 21.00
C GLY A 49 28.11 31.92 19.66
N ILE A 50 26.92 31.31 19.66
CA ILE A 50 26.17 30.96 18.45
C ILE A 50 24.72 31.47 18.50
N VAL A 51 24.12 31.64 17.32
CA VAL A 51 22.68 31.80 17.12
C VAL A 51 22.14 30.61 16.35
N ARG A 52 21.01 30.06 16.78
CA ARG A 52 20.34 28.92 16.14
C ARG A 52 18.84 28.99 16.35
N GLU A 53 18.11 28.11 15.67
CA GLU A 53 16.70 27.84 15.97
C GLU A 53 16.55 27.21 17.36
N MET A 54 15.48 27.56 18.08
CA MET A 54 15.11 26.87 19.31
C MET A 54 14.83 25.38 19.04
N THR A 55 15.23 24.52 19.97
CA THR A 55 14.78 23.13 20.01
C THR A 55 13.31 23.06 20.40
N ARG A 56 12.63 21.95 20.10
CA ARG A 56 11.21 21.78 20.45
C ARG A 56 10.99 21.84 21.96
N GLU A 57 11.95 21.38 22.75
CA GLU A 57 11.95 21.46 24.20
C GLU A 57 12.10 22.90 24.71
N GLU A 58 12.97 23.70 24.08
CA GLU A 58 13.11 25.14 24.39
C GLU A 58 11.84 25.91 24.00
N MET A 59 11.24 25.57 22.85
CA MET A 59 9.97 26.15 22.44
C MET A 59 8.85 25.86 23.43
N LEU A 60 8.77 24.61 23.89
CA LEU A 60 7.81 24.18 24.91
C LEU A 60 8.04 24.91 26.24
N ALA A 61 9.29 25.06 26.69
CA ALA A 61 9.64 25.80 27.90
C ALA A 61 9.33 27.30 27.82
N ALA A 62 9.37 27.88 26.62
CA ALA A 62 8.94 29.24 26.36
C ALA A 62 7.40 29.39 26.27
N GLY A 63 6.64 28.30 26.42
CA GLY A 63 5.18 28.29 26.32
C GLY A 63 4.65 28.40 24.89
N MET A 64 5.47 28.10 23.89
CA MET A 64 5.07 28.09 22.48
C MET A 64 4.35 26.79 22.13
N GLU A 65 3.39 26.88 21.21
CA GLU A 65 2.64 25.72 20.72
C GLU A 65 3.52 24.91 19.77
N ILE A 66 3.76 23.64 20.10
CA ILE A 66 4.55 22.72 19.28
C ILE A 66 3.65 21.69 18.61
N GLN A 67 3.90 21.43 17.32
CA GLN A 67 3.26 20.30 16.65
C GLN A 67 3.91 18.99 17.12
N LEU A 68 3.11 18.05 17.61
CA LEU A 68 3.56 16.73 18.05
C LEU A 68 3.49 15.72 16.90
N ASN A 69 4.51 14.87 16.79
CA ASN A 69 4.49 13.73 15.89
C ASN A 69 3.67 12.58 16.50
N PRO A 70 3.19 11.62 15.68
CA PRO A 70 2.58 10.40 16.19
C PRO A 70 3.47 9.70 17.23
N GLY A 71 2.91 9.43 18.40
CA GLY A 71 3.62 8.84 19.54
C GLY A 71 4.18 9.86 20.54
N GLU A 72 4.21 11.15 20.22
CA GLU A 72 4.75 12.16 21.13
C GLU A 72 3.66 12.76 22.03
N VAL A 73 4.00 12.94 23.31
CA VAL A 73 3.11 13.49 24.33
C VAL A 73 3.86 14.50 25.20
N VAL A 74 3.21 15.59 25.59
CA VAL A 74 3.80 16.54 26.54
C VAL A 74 3.40 16.17 27.97
N LYS A 75 4.38 15.89 28.84
CA LYS A 75 4.17 15.73 30.28
C LYS A 75 5.25 16.48 31.05
N GLY A 76 4.84 17.40 31.93
CA GLY A 76 5.77 18.13 32.79
C GLY A 76 6.82 18.94 32.00
N ASN A 77 6.40 19.63 30.94
CA ASN A 77 7.27 20.44 30.08
C ASN A 77 8.39 19.65 29.36
N LYS A 78 8.15 18.35 29.13
CA LYS A 78 9.01 17.47 28.32
C LYS A 78 8.15 16.73 27.32
N ILE A 79 8.71 16.52 26.13
CA ILE A 79 8.15 15.63 25.12
C ILE A 79 8.59 14.19 25.47
N ILE A 80 7.63 13.29 25.57
CA ILE A 80 7.83 11.87 25.82
C ILE A 80 7.35 11.10 24.59
N LEU A 81 8.13 10.12 24.15
CA LEU A 81 7.76 9.22 23.07
C LEU A 81 7.10 7.95 23.64
N VAL A 82 5.87 7.68 23.24
CA VAL A 82 5.16 6.42 23.46
C VAL A 82 5.47 5.50 22.29
N GLU A 83 6.19 4.41 22.56
CA GLU A 83 6.61 3.47 21.51
C GLU A 83 5.42 2.82 20.80
N LYS A 84 5.51 2.74 19.47
CA LYS A 84 4.53 2.03 18.64
C LYS A 84 4.60 0.53 18.95
N PRO A 85 3.48 -0.15 19.24
CA PRO A 85 3.50 -1.59 19.46
C PRO A 85 4.04 -2.34 18.24
N ASN A 86 4.95 -3.29 18.46
CA ASN A 86 5.57 -4.09 17.38
C ASN A 86 4.86 -5.44 17.15
N VAL A 87 3.65 -5.61 17.67
CA VAL A 87 2.91 -6.88 17.58
C VAL A 87 2.25 -7.02 16.19
N LYS A 88 1.81 -5.89 15.62
CA LYS A 88 1.12 -5.79 14.33
C LYS A 88 1.47 -4.47 13.65
N PRO A 89 1.37 -4.34 12.32
CA PRO A 89 1.74 -3.09 11.64
C PRO A 89 0.66 -1.99 11.74
N TYR A 90 -0.60 -2.39 11.95
CA TYR A 90 -1.79 -1.53 11.88
C TYR A 90 -2.10 -0.82 13.21
N TRP A 91 -1.30 0.21 13.53
CA TRP A 91 -1.59 1.10 14.65
C TRP A 91 -1.60 2.55 14.20
N ASN A 92 -2.64 3.26 14.63
CA ASN A 92 -2.79 4.69 14.46
C ASN A 92 -2.58 5.38 15.80
N TRP A 93 -1.97 6.55 15.77
CA TRP A 93 -1.81 7.37 16.96
C TRP A 93 -3.06 8.19 17.19
N ASP A 94 -3.64 8.08 18.40
CA ASP A 94 -4.72 8.96 18.84
C ASP A 94 -4.17 10.05 19.78
N ASN A 95 -4.31 11.30 19.33
CA ASN A 95 -3.84 12.46 20.09
C ASN A 95 -4.69 12.72 21.33
N GLU A 96 -5.98 12.33 21.35
CA GLU A 96 -6.85 12.57 22.50
C GLU A 96 -6.51 11.62 23.65
N SER A 97 -6.47 10.32 23.39
CA SER A 97 -6.11 9.30 24.39
C SER A 97 -4.60 9.15 24.61
N HIS A 98 -3.78 9.85 23.81
CA HIS A 98 -2.31 9.77 23.87
C HIS A 98 -1.80 8.32 23.79
N SER A 99 -2.41 7.53 22.91
CA SER A 99 -2.22 6.08 22.83
C SER A 99 -2.27 5.56 21.39
N TRP A 100 -1.59 4.43 21.15
CA TRP A 100 -1.69 3.71 19.88
C TRP A 100 -2.97 2.87 19.85
N ILE A 101 -3.84 3.15 18.87
CA ILE A 101 -5.09 2.44 18.66
C ILE A 101 -4.93 1.49 17.48
N TYR A 102 -5.39 0.26 17.67
CA TYR A 102 -5.33 -0.77 16.66
C TYR A 102 -6.34 -0.51 15.53
N ASP A 103 -5.86 -0.47 14.28
CA ASP A 103 -6.71 -0.23 13.11
C ASP A 103 -7.12 -1.57 12.46
N SER A 104 -8.12 -2.20 13.06
CA SER A 104 -8.68 -3.46 12.55
C SER A 104 -9.39 -3.31 11.21
N GLN A 105 -9.88 -2.11 10.88
CA GLN A 105 -10.52 -1.84 9.60
C GLN A 105 -9.47 -1.82 8.49
N LYS A 106 -8.35 -1.12 8.70
CA LYS A 106 -7.25 -1.06 7.75
C LYS A 106 -6.61 -2.43 7.54
N GLU A 107 -6.37 -3.20 8.61
CA GLU A 107 -5.90 -4.58 8.50
C GLU A 107 -6.82 -5.40 7.58
N LYS A 108 -8.13 -5.33 7.81
CA LYS A 108 -9.12 -6.09 7.02
C LYS A 108 -9.15 -5.65 5.56
N VAL A 109 -9.06 -4.35 5.28
CA VAL A 109 -9.02 -3.82 3.91
C VAL A 109 -7.78 -4.32 3.18
N ASP A 110 -6.61 -4.24 3.80
CA ASP A 110 -5.36 -4.67 3.17
C ASP A 110 -5.32 -6.19 2.99
N TYR A 111 -5.86 -6.95 3.94
CA TYR A 111 -6.05 -8.40 3.82
C TYR A 111 -6.98 -8.77 2.66
N PHE A 112 -8.11 -8.08 2.49
CA PHE A 112 -9.02 -8.32 1.37
C PHE A 112 -8.37 -8.00 0.02
N LYS A 113 -7.57 -6.92 -0.05
CA LYS A 113 -6.79 -6.58 -1.24
C LYS A 113 -5.80 -7.68 -1.59
N GLN A 114 -5.11 -8.24 -0.60
CA GLN A 114 -4.18 -9.36 -0.81
C GLN A 114 -4.91 -10.60 -1.35
N ILE A 115 -6.09 -10.95 -0.80
CA ILE A 115 -6.93 -12.04 -1.32
C ILE A 115 -7.30 -11.79 -2.79
N ASP A 116 -7.74 -10.58 -3.12
CA ASP A 116 -8.13 -10.22 -4.48
C ASP A 116 -6.95 -10.30 -5.45
N GLU A 117 -5.75 -9.86 -5.05
CA GLU A 117 -4.53 -9.99 -5.87
C GLU A 117 -4.17 -11.46 -6.16
N ILE A 118 -4.26 -12.34 -5.16
CA ILE A 118 -4.01 -13.78 -5.35
C ILE A 118 -5.08 -14.39 -6.25
N LYS A 119 -6.36 -14.06 -6.04
CA LYS A 119 -7.47 -14.51 -6.88
C LYS A 119 -7.26 -14.17 -8.34
N GLU A 120 -6.95 -12.92 -8.65
CA GLU A 120 -6.72 -12.47 -10.03
C GLU A 120 -5.57 -13.25 -10.69
N LYS A 121 -4.45 -13.44 -9.98
CA LYS A 121 -3.33 -14.27 -10.48
C LYS A 121 -3.76 -15.72 -10.77
N ARG A 122 -4.62 -16.31 -9.93
CA ARG A 122 -5.13 -17.68 -10.13
C ARG A 122 -6.05 -17.76 -11.34
N LEU A 123 -6.93 -16.79 -11.55
CA LEU A 123 -7.81 -16.74 -12.73
C LEU A 123 -7.03 -16.46 -14.02
N GLU A 124 -6.02 -15.59 -13.95
CA GLU A 124 -5.12 -15.29 -15.06
C GLU A 124 -4.31 -16.52 -15.49
N TYR A 125 -3.75 -17.27 -14.54
CA TYR A 125 -3.09 -18.54 -14.83
C TYR A 125 -4.09 -19.59 -15.35
N GLY A 126 -5.22 -19.73 -14.65
CA GLY A 126 -6.24 -20.74 -14.92
C GLY A 126 -5.81 -22.15 -14.51
N PHE A 127 -5.88 -23.12 -15.42
CA PHE A 127 -5.56 -24.52 -15.13
C PHE A 127 -4.89 -25.22 -16.30
N ASP A 128 -4.16 -26.30 -16.02
CA ASP A 128 -3.56 -27.14 -17.04
C ASP A 128 -4.54 -28.22 -17.48
N TYR A 129 -4.79 -28.31 -18.79
CA TYR A 129 -5.66 -29.28 -19.43
C TYR A 129 -4.89 -30.00 -20.55
N ASN A 130 -4.76 -31.33 -20.44
CA ASN A 130 -3.99 -32.14 -21.41
C ASN A 130 -2.57 -31.63 -21.69
N GLY A 131 -1.93 -30.98 -20.71
CA GLY A 131 -0.58 -30.42 -20.85
C GLY A 131 -0.52 -28.99 -21.40
N HIS A 132 -1.67 -28.37 -21.68
CA HIS A 132 -1.79 -26.99 -22.17
C HIS A 132 -2.49 -26.10 -21.13
N ARG A 133 -2.12 -24.82 -21.08
CA ARG A 133 -2.68 -23.88 -20.12
C ARG A 133 -3.98 -23.25 -20.64
N GLN A 134 -5.06 -23.42 -19.89
CA GLN A 134 -6.34 -22.76 -20.09
C GLN A 134 -6.50 -21.61 -19.11
N CYS A 135 -6.46 -20.36 -19.59
CA CYS A 135 -6.75 -19.18 -18.78
C CYS A 135 -8.25 -19.08 -18.45
N CYS A 136 -8.58 -18.48 -17.31
CA CYS A 136 -9.96 -18.33 -16.83
C CYS A 136 -10.30 -16.86 -16.55
N ARG A 137 -9.77 -15.92 -17.34
CA ARG A 137 -10.17 -14.51 -17.30
C ARG A 137 -11.60 -14.39 -17.81
N ASP A 138 -12.31 -13.31 -17.45
CA ASP A 138 -13.70 -13.10 -17.87
C ASP A 138 -13.90 -13.24 -19.40
N LYS A 139 -12.95 -12.74 -20.18
CA LYS A 139 -12.96 -12.86 -21.65
C LYS A 139 -12.87 -14.32 -22.11
N ASP A 140 -12.04 -15.15 -21.47
CA ASP A 140 -11.81 -16.53 -21.87
C ASP A 140 -13.05 -17.38 -21.58
N ILE A 141 -13.68 -17.16 -20.42
CA ILE A 141 -14.97 -17.77 -20.05
C ILE A 141 -16.05 -17.34 -21.06
N GLY A 142 -16.12 -16.05 -21.39
CA GLY A 142 -17.04 -15.54 -22.40
C GLY A 142 -16.88 -16.21 -23.77
N PHE A 143 -15.64 -16.39 -24.23
CA PHE A 143 -15.36 -17.10 -25.49
C PHE A 143 -15.74 -18.58 -25.43
N MET A 144 -15.52 -19.24 -24.29
CA MET A 144 -15.87 -20.64 -24.11
C MET A 144 -17.40 -20.85 -24.13
N VAL A 145 -18.16 -19.99 -23.44
CA VAL A 145 -19.63 -20.02 -23.46
C VAL A 145 -20.16 -19.76 -24.88
N SER A 146 -19.64 -18.73 -25.57
CA SER A 146 -20.02 -18.42 -26.96
C SER A 146 -19.77 -19.61 -27.91
N SER A 147 -18.64 -20.29 -27.72
CA SER A 147 -18.24 -21.47 -28.46
C SER A 147 -19.22 -22.64 -28.24
N ILE A 148 -19.60 -22.91 -26.99
CA ILE A 148 -20.59 -23.94 -26.65
C ILE A 148 -21.95 -23.62 -27.24
N VAL A 149 -22.44 -22.38 -27.11
CA VAL A 149 -23.73 -21.96 -27.68
C VAL A 149 -23.72 -22.13 -29.20
N SER A 150 -22.63 -21.75 -29.86
CA SER A 150 -22.47 -21.93 -31.32
C SER A 150 -22.55 -23.40 -31.75
N LEU A 151 -22.00 -24.31 -30.95
CA LEU A 151 -22.07 -25.76 -31.19
C LEU A 151 -23.46 -26.33 -30.88
N GLN A 152 -24.14 -25.83 -29.83
CA GLN A 152 -25.53 -26.20 -29.52
C GLN A 152 -26.48 -25.81 -30.67
N ILE A 153 -26.33 -24.59 -31.22
CA ILE A 153 -27.11 -24.13 -32.38
C ILE A 153 -26.85 -25.02 -33.59
N ALA A 154 -25.59 -25.35 -33.88
CA ALA A 154 -25.25 -26.24 -35.00
C ALA A 154 -25.91 -27.62 -34.85
N LYS A 155 -25.85 -28.20 -33.64
CA LYS A 155 -26.50 -29.48 -33.31
C LYS A 155 -28.03 -29.40 -33.48
N ALA A 156 -28.66 -28.32 -33.02
CA ALA A 156 -30.10 -28.10 -33.19
C ALA A 156 -30.52 -27.98 -34.67
N LEU A 157 -29.61 -27.51 -35.54
CA LEU A 157 -29.79 -27.46 -36.98
C LEU A 157 -29.39 -28.77 -37.70
N ASN A 158 -29.12 -29.85 -36.96
CA ASN A 158 -28.61 -31.13 -37.47
C ASN A 158 -27.32 -30.99 -38.31
N LYS A 159 -26.48 -30.00 -37.96
CA LYS A 159 -25.16 -29.82 -38.57
C LYS A 159 -24.09 -30.41 -37.67
N ASP A 160 -23.27 -31.28 -38.24
CA ASP A 160 -22.03 -31.68 -37.60
C ASP A 160 -21.04 -30.52 -37.69
N LYS A 161 -20.61 -30.01 -36.53
CA LYS A 161 -19.72 -28.86 -36.42
C LYS A 161 -18.73 -29.11 -35.30
N LYS A 162 -17.47 -28.78 -35.59
CA LYS A 162 -16.40 -28.64 -34.61
C LYS A 162 -15.88 -27.22 -34.62
N ILE A 163 -15.21 -26.85 -33.55
CA ILE A 163 -14.42 -25.61 -33.48
C ILE A 163 -12.98 -25.96 -33.13
N THR A 164 -12.04 -25.10 -33.50
CA THR A 164 -10.68 -25.15 -32.99
C THR A 164 -10.61 -24.20 -31.80
N TRP A 165 -10.27 -24.74 -30.63
CA TRP A 165 -10.00 -23.98 -29.42
C TRP A 165 -8.48 -23.79 -29.30
N TYR A 166 -8.06 -22.59 -28.94
CA TYR A 166 -6.64 -22.27 -28.75
C TYR A 166 -6.36 -22.04 -27.27
N PHE A 167 -5.35 -22.75 -26.76
CA PHE A 167 -4.82 -22.55 -25.42
C PHE A 167 -3.85 -21.35 -25.39
N GLU A 168 -3.40 -20.98 -24.20
CA GLU A 168 -2.54 -19.79 -24.02
C GLU A 168 -1.14 -19.95 -24.65
N ASP A 169 -0.72 -21.18 -24.97
CA ASP A 169 0.53 -21.49 -25.68
C ASP A 169 0.34 -21.60 -27.21
N ASP A 170 -0.75 -21.03 -27.74
CA ASP A 170 -1.15 -21.08 -29.15
C ASP A 170 -1.42 -22.51 -29.68
N HIS A 171 -1.48 -23.52 -28.81
CA HIS A 171 -1.88 -24.86 -29.21
C HIS A 171 -3.37 -24.90 -29.58
N GLY A 172 -3.67 -25.33 -30.81
CA GLY A 172 -5.04 -25.45 -31.30
C GLY A 172 -5.53 -26.89 -31.28
N GLU A 173 -6.65 -27.16 -30.60
CA GLU A 173 -7.29 -28.48 -30.57
C GLU A 173 -8.74 -28.43 -31.06
N SER A 174 -9.16 -29.45 -31.81
CA SER A 174 -10.51 -29.50 -32.37
C SER A 174 -11.49 -30.21 -31.45
N TYR A 175 -12.54 -29.49 -31.05
CA TYR A 175 -13.59 -30.00 -30.19
C TYR A 175 -14.96 -29.99 -30.86
N ASP A 176 -15.75 -31.02 -30.58
CA ASP A 176 -17.20 -31.01 -30.78
C ASP A 176 -17.92 -30.44 -29.54
N LEU A 177 -19.25 -30.45 -29.55
CA LEU A 177 -20.05 -29.94 -28.42
C LEU A 177 -19.70 -30.64 -27.09
N THR A 178 -19.53 -31.96 -27.11
CA THR A 178 -19.27 -32.75 -25.90
C THR A 178 -17.90 -32.41 -25.35
N GLY A 179 -16.88 -32.37 -26.21
CA GLY A 179 -15.51 -32.01 -25.81
C GLY A 179 -15.43 -30.59 -25.22
N MET A 180 -16.09 -29.60 -25.85
CA MET A 180 -16.16 -28.25 -25.29
C MET A 180 -16.92 -28.19 -23.96
N MET A 181 -17.99 -28.96 -23.79
CA MET A 181 -18.71 -29.05 -22.52
C MET A 181 -17.85 -29.64 -21.41
N VAL A 182 -17.02 -30.64 -21.71
CA VAL A 182 -16.06 -31.20 -20.76
C VAL A 182 -15.04 -30.15 -20.37
N LEU A 183 -14.38 -29.48 -21.33
CA LEU A 183 -13.42 -28.40 -21.04
C LEU A 183 -14.05 -27.29 -20.18
N PHE A 184 -15.27 -26.89 -20.50
CA PHE A 184 -16.02 -25.90 -19.71
C PHE A 184 -16.33 -26.38 -18.30
N LEU A 185 -16.68 -27.65 -18.11
CA LEU A 185 -16.91 -28.20 -16.78
C LEU A 185 -15.64 -28.12 -15.91
N TYR A 186 -14.46 -28.44 -16.46
CA TYR A 186 -13.19 -28.24 -15.76
C TYR A 186 -12.99 -26.76 -15.40
N GLY A 187 -13.19 -25.86 -16.37
CA GLY A 187 -13.04 -24.42 -16.17
C GLY A 187 -13.99 -23.86 -15.11
N SER A 188 -15.29 -24.17 -15.19
CA SER A 188 -16.28 -23.68 -14.23
C SER A 188 -16.02 -24.21 -12.83
N THR A 189 -15.57 -25.46 -12.70
CA THR A 189 -15.23 -26.06 -11.39
C THR A 189 -13.97 -25.44 -10.80
N PHE A 190 -12.98 -25.14 -11.63
CA PHE A 190 -11.79 -24.39 -11.22
C PHE A 190 -12.19 -22.98 -10.74
N VAL A 191 -12.94 -22.22 -11.54
CA VAL A 191 -13.37 -20.86 -11.22
C VAL A 191 -14.17 -20.85 -9.92
N GLN A 192 -15.14 -21.75 -9.77
CA GLN A 192 -15.92 -21.88 -8.53
C GLN A 192 -15.02 -22.13 -7.32
N SER A 193 -14.03 -23.04 -7.45
CA SER A 193 -13.09 -23.29 -6.35
C SER A 193 -12.28 -22.06 -5.94
N VAL A 194 -11.94 -21.19 -6.89
CA VAL A 194 -11.23 -19.92 -6.61
C VAL A 194 -12.12 -18.95 -5.85
N PHE A 195 -13.37 -18.75 -6.28
CA PHE A 195 -14.33 -17.86 -5.62
C PHE A 195 -14.73 -18.36 -4.22
N ASP A 196 -14.92 -19.67 -4.05
CA ASP A 196 -15.21 -20.25 -2.75
C ASP A 196 -14.02 -20.10 -1.79
N THR A 197 -12.79 -20.16 -2.31
CA THR A 197 -11.57 -19.91 -1.53
C THR A 197 -11.46 -18.45 -1.11
N GLU A 198 -11.73 -17.50 -2.02
CA GLU A 198 -11.85 -16.07 -1.68
C GLU A 198 -12.85 -15.88 -0.54
N ASN A 199 -14.06 -16.42 -0.70
CA ASN A 199 -15.12 -16.26 0.30
C ASN A 199 -14.71 -16.87 1.65
N HIS A 200 -14.07 -18.04 1.65
CA HIS A 200 -13.55 -18.66 2.86
C HIS A 200 -12.61 -17.70 3.62
N PHE A 201 -11.60 -17.15 2.96
CA PHE A 201 -10.65 -16.24 3.63
C PHE A 201 -11.29 -14.90 4.02
N LYS A 202 -12.21 -14.34 3.22
CA LYS A 202 -12.87 -13.07 3.54
C LYS A 202 -13.85 -13.17 4.72
N THR A 203 -14.34 -14.38 5.02
CA THR A 203 -15.30 -14.63 6.11
C THR A 203 -14.70 -15.28 7.35
N SER A 204 -13.44 -15.72 7.27
CA SER A 204 -12.70 -16.33 8.38
C SER A 204 -11.87 -15.30 9.16
N GLU A 205 -11.21 -15.75 10.23
CA GLU A 205 -10.21 -14.95 10.92
C GLU A 205 -9.03 -14.62 10.00
N ILE A 206 -8.44 -13.44 10.21
CA ILE A 206 -7.28 -13.00 9.43
C ILE A 206 -6.08 -13.86 9.80
N VAL A 207 -5.47 -14.45 8.78
CA VAL A 207 -4.25 -15.25 8.88
C VAL A 207 -3.15 -14.64 8.02
N GLU A 208 -1.92 -15.08 8.22
CA GLU A 208 -0.84 -14.76 7.29
C GLU A 208 -1.10 -15.48 5.96
N LEU A 209 -1.63 -14.74 4.99
CA LEU A 209 -2.00 -15.29 3.69
C LEU A 209 -0.79 -15.37 2.77
N THR A 210 -0.57 -16.55 2.21
CA THR A 210 0.44 -16.79 1.16
C THR A 210 -0.22 -17.39 -0.08
N ASP A 211 0.51 -17.35 -1.21
CA ASP A 211 0.07 -17.97 -2.46
C ASP A 211 -0.12 -19.49 -2.31
N GLU A 212 0.72 -20.14 -1.50
CA GLU A 212 0.66 -21.56 -1.20
C GLU A 212 -0.57 -21.91 -0.36
N LEU A 213 -0.81 -21.16 0.72
CA LEU A 213 -1.96 -21.39 1.60
C LEU A 213 -3.28 -21.25 0.84
N PHE A 214 -3.37 -20.23 -0.02
CA PHE A 214 -4.54 -20.04 -0.88
C PHE A 214 -4.73 -21.23 -1.83
N GLU A 215 -3.65 -21.71 -2.46
CA GLU A 215 -3.72 -22.82 -3.42
C GLU A 215 -4.03 -24.16 -2.75
N GLU A 216 -3.53 -24.40 -1.54
CA GLU A 216 -3.89 -25.58 -0.74
C GLU A 216 -5.38 -25.59 -0.43
N LYS A 217 -5.93 -24.45 0.02
CA LYS A 217 -7.36 -24.34 0.30
C LYS A 217 -8.21 -24.48 -0.95
N ARG A 218 -7.78 -23.87 -2.06
CA ARG A 218 -8.45 -24.02 -3.36
C ARG A 218 -8.48 -25.46 -3.83
N LYS A 219 -7.38 -26.20 -3.71
CA LYS A 219 -7.31 -27.63 -4.04
C LYS A 219 -8.21 -28.49 -3.15
N GLU A 220 -8.29 -28.18 -1.85
CA GLU A 220 -9.21 -28.84 -0.92
C GLU A 220 -10.66 -28.66 -1.37
N ILE A 221 -11.09 -27.43 -1.62
CA ILE A 221 -12.44 -27.09 -2.07
C ILE A 221 -12.72 -27.70 -3.45
N HIS A 222 -11.77 -27.61 -4.38
CA HIS A 222 -11.92 -28.17 -5.72
C HIS A 222 -12.20 -29.68 -5.68
N LYS A 223 -11.52 -30.45 -4.82
CA LYS A 223 -11.79 -31.89 -4.66
C LYS A 223 -13.23 -32.16 -4.18
N GLN A 224 -13.78 -31.29 -3.34
CA GLN A 224 -15.16 -31.42 -2.87
C GLN A 224 -16.18 -31.10 -3.98
N LEU A 225 -15.83 -30.21 -4.92
CA LEU A 225 -16.68 -29.86 -6.06
C LEU A 225 -16.68 -30.93 -7.15
N VAL A 226 -15.56 -31.63 -7.36
CA VAL A 226 -15.43 -32.65 -8.42
C VAL A 226 -16.17 -33.95 -8.08
N GLY A 227 -16.28 -34.30 -6.78
CA GLY A 227 -16.95 -35.53 -6.32
C GLY A 227 -16.13 -36.79 -6.47
#